data_AF-A0A2A2A6P9-F1
#
_entry.id   AF-A0A2A2A6P9-F1
#
_cell.length_a   1.000
_cell.length_b   1.000
_cell.length_c   1.000
_cell.angle_alpha   90.00
_cell.angle_beta   90.00
_cell.angle_gamma   90.00
#
_symmetry.space_group_name_H-M   'P 1'
#
loop_
_entity.id
_entity.type
_entity.pdbx_description
1 polymer ?
#
loop_
_entity_poly.entity_id
_entity_poly.type
_entity_poly.pdbx_seq_one_letter_code
_entity_poly.pdbx_strand_id
1 'polypeptide(L)'
;MGRKSSISRLPAEIKSYIEAMLATGAQTLDEMIADLQERFPAEARAGELPSRTALHRYGSKLDRRLAAIKASTEAAMLIRKHAADKEDARSEALTSLVQTELFEAILALQAADEPGPDGQQLEPAERIGLLSEAAKHIATLTRSSVTLKQFQAKAEEAGRKKLLEEQKAALKNMEAKPGVSAEAMTEIRRVLGIG
;
A
#
# COMPACT_ATOMS: atom_id res chain seq x y z
N MET A 1 -7.94 18.73 18.24
CA MET A 1 -8.18 18.51 16.79
C MET A 1 -7.32 19.50 16.04
N GLY A 2 -6.20 19.06 15.47
CA GLY A 2 -5.28 19.92 14.73
C GLY A 2 -6.00 20.73 13.64
N ARG A 3 -5.77 22.04 13.63
CA ARG A 3 -6.50 22.97 12.75
C ARG A 3 -6.22 22.61 11.28
N LYS A 4 -7.28 22.35 10.50
CA LYS A 4 -7.16 22.08 9.05
C LYS A 4 -6.35 23.19 8.37
N SER A 5 -5.48 22.82 7.43
CA SER A 5 -4.70 23.78 6.62
C SER A 5 -5.63 24.86 6.06
N SER A 6 -5.15 26.11 5.98
CA SER A 6 -5.88 27.20 5.31
C SER A 6 -6.22 26.83 3.87
N ILE A 7 -5.30 26.14 3.18
CA ILE A 7 -5.50 25.64 1.81
C ILE A 7 -6.61 24.59 1.74
N SER A 8 -6.76 23.75 2.76
CA SER A 8 -7.84 22.74 2.80
C SER A 8 -9.25 23.34 3.01
N ARG A 9 -9.35 24.63 3.29
CA ARG A 9 -10.61 25.36 3.47
C ARG A 9 -10.95 26.27 2.29
N LEU A 10 -10.06 26.37 1.31
CA LEU A 10 -10.30 27.14 0.09
C LEU A 10 -11.40 26.51 -0.77
N PRO A 11 -12.04 27.30 -1.65
CA PRO A 11 -12.88 26.78 -2.73
C PRO A 11 -12.19 25.64 -3.47
N ALA A 12 -12.97 24.61 -3.86
CA ALA A 12 -12.45 23.38 -4.46
C ALA A 12 -11.60 23.66 -5.71
N GLU A 13 -12.00 24.64 -6.52
CA GLU A 13 -11.29 25.08 -7.71
C GLU A 13 -9.87 25.58 -7.41
N ILE A 14 -9.74 26.51 -6.45
CA ILE A 14 -8.45 27.07 -6.03
C ILE A 14 -7.56 26.00 -5.41
N LYS A 15 -8.15 25.14 -4.55
CA LYS A 15 -7.43 24.05 -3.93
C LYS A 15 -6.87 23.07 -4.97
N SER A 16 -7.69 22.61 -5.90
CA SER A 16 -7.27 21.67 -6.94
C SER A 16 -6.21 22.27 -7.86
N TYR A 17 -6.30 23.57 -8.14
CA TYR A 17 -5.25 24.27 -8.88
C TYR A 17 -3.90 24.26 -8.15
N ILE A 18 -3.90 24.62 -6.86
CA ILE A 18 -2.70 24.57 -6.00
C ILE A 18 -2.11 23.16 -5.95
N GLU A 19 -2.95 22.13 -5.79
CA GLU A 19 -2.51 20.73 -5.76
C GLU A 19 -1.85 20.31 -7.07
N ALA A 20 -2.41 20.70 -8.22
CA ALA A 20 -1.82 20.41 -9.53
C ALA A 20 -0.46 21.10 -9.71
N MET A 21 -0.39 22.40 -9.37
CA MET A 21 0.84 23.19 -9.46
C MET A 21 1.96 22.59 -8.60
N LEU A 22 1.66 22.28 -7.32
CA LEU A 22 2.62 21.67 -6.41
C LEU A 22 3.07 20.29 -6.89
N ALA A 23 2.15 19.46 -7.40
CA ALA A 23 2.48 18.13 -7.91
C ALA A 23 3.40 18.18 -9.14
N THR A 24 3.26 19.21 -9.99
CA THR A 24 4.12 19.38 -11.17
C THR A 24 5.52 19.90 -10.83
N GLY A 25 5.66 20.66 -9.73
CA GLY A 25 6.93 21.28 -9.32
C GLY A 25 7.49 22.28 -10.34
N ALA A 26 6.69 22.75 -11.29
CA ALA A 26 7.15 23.54 -12.44
C ALA A 26 7.41 25.02 -12.13
N GLN A 27 6.97 25.50 -10.97
CA GLN A 27 7.07 26.90 -10.56
C GLN A 27 7.59 27.02 -9.13
N THR A 28 8.28 28.12 -8.85
CA THR A 28 8.62 28.53 -7.49
C THR A 28 7.36 28.97 -6.73
N LEU A 29 7.45 28.99 -5.39
CA LEU A 29 6.32 29.43 -4.56
C LEU A 29 5.91 30.89 -4.84
N ASP A 30 6.85 31.75 -5.21
CA ASP A 30 6.54 33.16 -5.51
C ASP A 30 5.82 33.31 -6.86
N GLU A 31 6.25 32.57 -7.88
CA GLU A 31 5.57 32.50 -9.17
C GLU A 31 4.16 31.96 -9.03
N MET A 32 3.98 30.93 -8.21
CA MET A 32 2.66 30.36 -7.93
C MET A 32 1.74 31.35 -7.21
N ILE A 33 2.27 32.16 -6.27
CA ILE A 33 1.49 33.20 -5.61
C ILE A 33 1.06 34.27 -6.61
N ALA A 34 1.96 34.71 -7.49
CA ALA A 34 1.65 35.69 -8.52
C ALA A 34 0.56 35.18 -9.47
N ASP A 35 0.68 33.94 -9.94
CA ASP A 35 -0.31 33.32 -10.83
C ASP A 35 -1.67 33.08 -10.12
N LEU A 36 -1.67 32.71 -8.84
CA LEU A 36 -2.90 32.64 -8.03
C LEU A 36 -3.60 34.00 -7.92
N GLN A 37 -2.84 35.09 -7.73
CA GLN A 37 -3.38 36.44 -7.65
C GLN A 37 -3.96 36.92 -9.00
N GLU A 38 -3.33 36.55 -10.11
CA GLU A 38 -3.80 36.85 -11.45
C GLU A 38 -5.08 36.09 -11.80
N ARG A 39 -5.15 34.80 -11.46
CA ARG A 39 -6.29 33.91 -11.76
C ARG A 39 -7.49 34.11 -10.86
N PHE A 40 -7.26 34.41 -9.58
CA PHE A 40 -8.29 34.54 -8.55
C PHE A 40 -8.25 35.95 -7.93
N PRO A 41 -8.53 37.01 -8.72
CA PRO A 41 -8.36 38.39 -8.28
C PRO A 41 -9.39 38.81 -7.22
N ALA A 42 -10.57 38.16 -7.17
CA ALA A 42 -11.59 38.45 -6.16
C ALA A 42 -11.14 37.95 -4.78
N GLU A 43 -10.61 36.73 -4.72
CA GLU A 43 -10.08 36.07 -3.53
C GLU A 43 -8.76 36.70 -3.09
N ALA A 44 -7.95 37.18 -4.04
CA ALA A 44 -6.78 38.00 -3.75
C ALA A 44 -7.15 39.30 -3.02
N ARG A 45 -8.16 40.02 -3.54
CA ARG A 45 -8.67 41.26 -2.91
C ARG A 45 -9.31 41.01 -1.56
N ALA A 46 -9.95 39.86 -1.37
CA ALA A 46 -10.54 39.44 -0.11
C ALA A 46 -9.48 38.95 0.92
N GLY A 47 -8.22 38.78 0.51
CA GLY A 47 -7.15 38.27 1.38
C GLY A 47 -7.31 36.78 1.72
N GLU A 48 -8.04 36.04 0.89
CA GLU A 48 -8.34 34.62 1.11
C GLU A 48 -7.28 33.68 0.52
N LEU A 49 -6.43 34.19 -0.38
CA LEU A 49 -5.35 33.41 -0.96
C LEU A 49 -4.26 33.01 0.06
N PRO A 50 -3.64 31.82 -0.10
CA PRO A 50 -2.67 31.31 0.85
C PRO A 50 -1.34 32.07 0.79
N SER A 51 -0.69 32.21 1.95
CA SER A 51 0.67 32.78 2.03
C SER A 51 1.73 31.78 1.54
N ARG A 52 2.92 32.28 1.23
CA ARG A 52 4.11 31.47 0.89
C ARG A 52 4.37 30.34 1.89
N THR A 53 4.31 30.65 3.18
CA THR A 53 4.52 29.65 4.24
C THR A 53 3.42 28.59 4.25
N ALA A 54 2.17 28.96 3.97
CA ALA A 54 1.08 28.00 3.87
C ALA A 54 1.25 27.06 2.68
N LEU A 55 1.65 27.60 1.51
CA LEU A 55 1.96 26.81 0.31
C LEU A 55 3.14 25.86 0.55
N HIS A 56 4.25 26.35 1.12
CA HIS A 56 5.41 25.51 1.43
C HIS A 56 5.06 24.33 2.34
N ARG A 57 4.31 24.58 3.42
CA ARG A 57 3.89 23.52 4.35
C ARG A 57 2.96 22.51 3.68
N TYR A 58 2.05 22.98 2.84
CA TYR A 58 1.13 22.11 2.12
C TYR A 58 1.86 21.27 1.07
N GLY A 59 2.77 21.89 0.30
CA GLY A 59 3.65 21.25 -0.67
C GLY A 59 4.50 20.17 -0.03
N SER A 60 5.23 20.48 1.04
CA SER A 60 6.05 19.49 1.74
C SER A 60 5.25 18.26 2.21
N LYS A 61 4.01 18.46 2.69
CA LYS A 61 3.12 17.35 3.05
C LYS A 61 2.62 16.57 1.83
N LEU A 62 2.33 17.26 0.74
CA LEU A 62 1.91 16.65 -0.52
C LEU A 62 3.04 15.84 -1.15
N ASP A 63 4.26 16.37 -1.19
CA ASP A 63 5.46 15.72 -1.72
C ASP A 63 5.77 14.43 -0.96
N ARG A 64 5.72 14.46 0.37
CA ARG A 64 5.89 13.25 1.20
C ARG A 64 4.86 12.17 0.84
N ARG A 65 3.60 12.55 0.61
CA ARG A 65 2.53 11.62 0.21
C ARG A 65 2.75 11.09 -1.20
N LEU A 66 3.09 11.96 -2.15
CA LEU A 66 3.32 11.57 -3.55
C LEU A 66 4.57 10.68 -3.69
N ALA A 67 5.66 11.00 -3.00
CA ALA A 67 6.88 10.20 -2.98
C ALA A 67 6.61 8.79 -2.45
N ALA A 68 5.77 8.68 -1.42
CA ALA A 68 5.38 7.39 -0.88
C ALA A 68 4.45 6.58 -1.79
N ILE A 69 3.44 7.22 -2.39
CA ILE A 69 2.57 6.57 -3.38
C ILE A 69 3.40 6.06 -4.55
N LYS A 70 4.36 6.86 -5.02
CA LYS A 70 5.29 6.49 -6.09
C LYS A 70 6.13 5.28 -5.69
N ALA A 71 6.75 5.31 -4.51
CA ALA A 71 7.55 4.20 -4.00
C ALA A 71 6.73 2.90 -3.83
N SER A 72 5.49 2.99 -3.34
CA SER A 72 4.58 1.85 -3.22
C SER A 72 4.14 1.31 -4.59
N THR A 73 3.85 2.20 -5.55
CA THR A 73 3.49 1.81 -6.92
C THR A 73 4.67 1.14 -7.62
N GLU A 74 5.88 1.66 -7.45
CA GLU A 74 7.11 1.06 -7.96
C GLU A 74 7.38 -0.31 -7.33
N ALA A 75 7.18 -0.45 -6.01
CA ALA A 75 7.29 -1.73 -5.31
C ALA A 75 6.27 -2.75 -5.85
N ALA A 76 5.01 -2.36 -6.04
CA ALA A 76 3.99 -3.21 -6.63
C ALA A 76 4.34 -3.64 -8.08
N MET A 77 4.86 -2.71 -8.90
CA MET A 77 5.34 -3.03 -10.25
C MET A 77 6.53 -4.00 -10.25
N LEU A 78 7.48 -3.85 -9.32
CA LEU A 78 8.60 -4.77 -9.17
C LEU A 78 8.13 -6.17 -8.75
N ILE A 79 7.19 -6.24 -7.80
CA ILE A 79 6.56 -7.50 -7.39
C ILE A 79 5.88 -8.18 -8.59
N ARG A 80 5.07 -7.44 -9.36
CA ARG A 80 4.46 -7.96 -10.61
C ARG A 80 5.47 -8.50 -11.60
N LYS A 81 6.56 -7.75 -11.83
CA LYS A 81 7.62 -8.14 -12.77
C LYS A 81 8.30 -9.44 -12.34
N HIS A 82 8.40 -9.70 -11.04
CA HIS A 82 8.97 -10.94 -10.50
C HIS A 82 7.93 -12.07 -10.30
N ALA A 83 6.64 -11.74 -10.19
CA ALA A 83 5.55 -12.68 -9.95
C ALA A 83 4.81 -13.14 -11.23
N ALA A 84 5.11 -12.56 -12.40
CA ALA A 84 4.48 -12.88 -13.68
C ALA A 84 4.59 -14.36 -14.12
N ASP A 85 5.37 -15.18 -13.42
CA ASP A 85 5.55 -16.60 -13.74
C ASP A 85 4.55 -17.54 -13.05
N LYS A 86 3.74 -17.10 -12.06
CA LYS A 86 2.76 -17.98 -11.37
C LYS A 86 1.51 -17.20 -10.96
N GLU A 87 0.33 -17.83 -11.07
CA GLU A 87 -1.02 -17.28 -10.87
C GLU A 87 -1.27 -16.60 -9.49
N ASP A 88 -0.76 -15.38 -9.27
CA ASP A 88 -0.68 -14.80 -7.91
C ASP A 88 -1.38 -13.45 -7.69
N ALA A 89 -2.37 -13.11 -8.52
CA ALA A 89 -3.09 -11.83 -8.45
C ALA A 89 -3.78 -11.56 -7.09
N ARG A 90 -4.11 -12.59 -6.32
CA ARG A 90 -4.72 -12.45 -4.97
C ARG A 90 -3.67 -12.21 -3.88
N SER A 91 -2.52 -12.87 -3.96
CA SER A 91 -1.41 -12.61 -3.04
C SER A 91 -0.83 -11.22 -3.29
N GLU A 92 -0.82 -10.77 -4.55
CA GLU A 92 -0.41 -9.42 -4.92
C GLU A 92 -1.29 -8.33 -4.29
N ALA A 93 -2.62 -8.47 -4.38
CA ALA A 93 -3.55 -7.55 -3.73
C ALA A 93 -3.38 -7.55 -2.20
N LEU A 94 -3.15 -8.73 -1.61
CA LEU A 94 -2.95 -8.86 -0.17
C LEU A 94 -1.61 -8.27 0.29
N THR A 95 -0.53 -8.47 -0.47
CA THR A 95 0.76 -7.82 -0.21
C THR A 95 0.66 -6.30 -0.33
N SER A 96 -0.10 -5.80 -1.31
CA SER A 96 -0.31 -4.36 -1.49
C SER A 96 -1.06 -3.75 -0.29
N LEU A 97 -2.09 -4.43 0.24
CA LEU A 97 -2.79 -4.00 1.45
C LEU A 97 -1.87 -3.97 2.68
N VAL A 98 -1.05 -5.00 2.85
CA VAL A 98 -0.03 -5.09 3.92
C VAL A 98 0.97 -3.92 3.81
N GLN A 99 1.44 -3.61 2.61
CA GLN A 99 2.37 -2.49 2.38
C GLN A 99 1.74 -1.13 2.72
N THR A 100 0.48 -0.91 2.34
CA THR A 100 -0.25 0.34 2.66
C THR A 100 -0.40 0.54 4.16
N GLU A 101 -0.79 -0.50 4.91
CA GLU A 101 -0.95 -0.38 6.37
C GLU A 101 0.39 -0.16 7.08
N LEU A 102 1.46 -0.83 6.65
CA LEU A 102 2.80 -0.57 7.19
C LEU A 102 3.23 0.89 6.93
N PHE A 103 2.90 1.41 5.75
CA PHE A 103 3.23 2.77 5.37
C PHE A 103 2.50 3.82 6.22
N GLU A 104 1.18 3.69 6.38
CA GLU A 104 0.40 4.61 7.22
C GLU A 104 0.86 4.59 8.68
N ALA A 105 1.28 3.41 9.19
CA ALA A 105 1.88 3.31 10.51
C ALA A 105 3.19 4.11 10.63
N ILE A 106 4.09 4.02 9.64
CA ILE A 106 5.35 4.78 9.63
C ILE A 106 5.08 6.28 9.57
N LEU A 107 4.15 6.72 8.73
CA LEU A 107 3.78 8.14 8.65
C LEU A 107 3.24 8.67 9.97
N ALA A 108 2.37 7.91 10.62
CA ALA A 108 1.79 8.31 11.90
C ALA A 108 2.85 8.40 13.00
N LEU A 109 3.82 7.48 13.02
CA LEU A 109 4.96 7.51 13.95
C LEU A 109 5.89 8.71 13.69
N GLN A 110 6.27 8.95 12.43
CA GLN A 110 7.11 10.10 12.07
C GLN A 110 6.43 11.42 12.43
N ALA A 111 5.13 11.54 12.15
CA ALA A 111 4.36 12.71 12.53
C ALA A 111 4.29 12.89 14.05
N ALA A 112 4.29 11.81 14.84
CA ALA A 112 4.26 11.87 16.31
C ALA A 112 5.57 12.35 16.93
N ASP A 113 6.69 12.22 16.21
CA ASP A 113 8.02 12.63 16.67
C ASP A 113 8.51 13.93 16.03
N GLU A 114 7.82 14.45 15.01
CA GLU A 114 8.12 15.75 14.40
C GLU A 114 7.69 16.91 15.31
N PRO A 115 8.55 17.94 15.50
CA PRO A 115 8.14 19.19 16.11
C PRO A 115 7.00 19.83 15.31
N GLY A 116 6.05 20.42 16.03
CA GLY A 116 5.05 21.32 15.51
C GLY A 116 5.65 22.51 14.74
N PRO A 117 4.81 23.24 14.00
CA PRO A 117 5.25 24.29 13.07
C PRO A 117 5.95 25.49 13.70
N ASP A 118 5.92 25.61 15.03
CA ASP A 118 6.62 26.58 15.86
C ASP A 118 7.94 26.05 16.46
N GLY A 119 8.35 24.84 16.06
CA GLY A 119 9.53 24.15 16.59
C GLY A 119 9.30 23.49 17.95
N GLN A 120 8.09 23.59 18.51
CA GLN A 120 7.73 22.95 19.78
C GLN A 120 7.26 21.52 19.54
N GLN A 121 7.46 20.63 20.51
CA GLN A 121 6.94 19.28 20.40
C GLN A 121 5.41 19.30 20.35
N LEU A 122 4.82 18.33 19.65
CA LEU A 122 3.37 18.16 19.62
C LEU A 122 2.80 18.06 21.02
N GLU A 123 1.61 18.65 21.21
CA GLU A 123 0.86 18.49 22.45
C GLU A 123 0.63 17.01 22.76
N PRO A 124 0.75 16.58 24.04
CA PRO A 124 0.70 15.17 24.41
C PRO A 124 -0.53 14.42 23.87
N ALA A 125 -1.70 15.07 23.84
CA ALA A 125 -2.93 14.49 23.32
C ALA A 125 -2.89 14.25 21.80
N GLU A 126 -2.26 15.15 21.03
CA GLU A 126 -2.11 14.98 19.58
C GLU A 126 -1.11 13.88 19.25
N ARG A 127 0.00 13.82 20.01
CA ARG A 127 0.98 12.74 19.90
C ARG A 127 0.37 11.37 20.21
N ILE A 128 -0.39 11.24 21.29
CA ILE A 128 -1.10 9.99 21.64
C ILE A 128 -2.09 9.58 20.55
N GLY A 129 -2.78 10.55 19.92
CA GLY A 129 -3.67 10.30 18.80
C GLY A 129 -2.94 9.66 17.61
N LEU A 130 -1.80 10.22 17.20
CA LEU A 130 -0.98 9.68 16.11
C LEU A 130 -0.41 8.29 16.42
N LEU A 131 0.07 8.08 17.65
CA LEU A 131 0.53 6.75 18.09
C LEU A 131 -0.61 5.71 18.09
N SER A 132 -1.83 6.12 18.43
CA SER A 132 -3.01 5.26 18.38
C SER A 132 -3.39 4.89 16.94
N GLU A 133 -3.29 5.83 15.99
CA GLU A 133 -3.48 5.52 14.57
C GLU A 133 -2.40 4.57 14.05
N ALA A 134 -1.14 4.80 14.39
CA ALA A 134 -0.05 3.87 14.06
C ALA A 134 -0.34 2.45 14.60
N ALA A 135 -0.79 2.34 15.85
CA ALA A 135 -1.14 1.06 16.45
C ALA A 135 -2.30 0.36 15.73
N LYS A 136 -3.32 1.10 15.26
CA LYS A 136 -4.42 0.54 14.47
C LYS A 136 -3.94 -0.04 13.14
N HIS A 137 -3.08 0.71 12.43
CA HIS A 137 -2.50 0.25 11.17
C HIS A 137 -1.65 -1.01 11.38
N ILE A 138 -0.81 -1.05 12.41
CA ILE A 138 -0.02 -2.24 12.78
C ILE A 138 -0.93 -3.43 13.14
N ALA A 139 -2.05 -3.20 13.84
CA ALA A 139 -3.00 -4.26 14.16
C ALA A 139 -3.69 -4.81 12.90
N THR A 140 -4.07 -3.95 11.97
CA THR A 140 -4.64 -4.36 10.67
C THR A 140 -3.60 -5.13 9.84
N LEU A 141 -2.37 -4.64 9.77
CA LEU A 141 -1.24 -5.32 9.14
C LEU A 141 -1.05 -6.74 9.69
N THR A 142 -1.05 -6.88 11.01
CA THR A 142 -0.89 -8.17 11.70
C THR A 142 -2.02 -9.14 11.32
N ARG A 143 -3.27 -8.68 11.33
CA ARG A 143 -4.42 -9.50 10.92
C ARG A 143 -4.32 -9.93 9.45
N SER A 144 -4.02 -9.01 8.54
CA SER A 144 -3.85 -9.31 7.12
C SER A 144 -2.74 -10.34 6.88
N SER A 145 -1.63 -10.25 7.63
CA SER A 145 -0.53 -11.22 7.57
C SER A 145 -0.95 -12.63 8.02
N VAL A 146 -1.75 -12.72 9.09
CA VAL A 146 -2.30 -14.01 9.54
C VAL A 146 -3.23 -14.60 8.47
N THR A 147 -4.12 -13.79 7.90
CA THR A 147 -5.03 -14.23 6.83
C THR A 147 -4.27 -14.70 5.60
N LEU A 148 -3.18 -14.02 5.21
CA LEU A 148 -2.31 -14.45 4.10
C LEU A 148 -1.74 -15.85 4.35
N LYS A 149 -1.14 -16.08 5.53
CA LYS A 149 -0.57 -17.39 5.88
C LYS A 149 -1.61 -18.50 5.89
N GLN A 150 -2.81 -18.21 6.41
CA GLN A 150 -3.91 -19.17 6.39
C GLN A 150 -4.35 -19.50 4.96
N PHE A 151 -4.41 -18.50 4.08
CA PHE A 151 -4.76 -18.71 2.68
C PHE A 151 -3.70 -19.53 1.95
N GLN A 152 -2.42 -19.22 2.15
CA GLN A 152 -1.29 -19.97 1.60
C GLN A 152 -1.32 -21.44 2.04
N ALA A 153 -1.51 -21.70 3.34
CA ALA A 153 -1.62 -23.06 3.85
C ALA A 153 -2.79 -23.85 3.23
N LYS A 154 -3.95 -23.20 3.06
CA LYS A 154 -5.12 -23.80 2.40
C LYS A 154 -4.87 -24.09 0.92
N ALA A 155 -4.19 -23.17 0.22
CA ALA A 155 -3.84 -23.35 -1.19
C ALA A 155 -2.83 -24.49 -1.38
N GLU A 156 -1.81 -24.58 -0.52
CA GLU A 156 -0.84 -25.69 -0.51
C GLU A 156 -1.53 -27.03 -0.24
N GLU A 157 -2.43 -27.09 0.74
CA GLU A 157 -3.19 -28.31 1.04
C GLU A 157 -4.08 -28.73 -0.13
N ALA A 158 -4.79 -27.79 -0.75
CA ALA A 158 -5.63 -28.04 -1.92
C ALA A 158 -4.80 -28.50 -3.12
N GLY A 159 -3.65 -27.86 -3.38
CA GLY A 159 -2.71 -28.26 -4.42
C GLY A 159 -2.17 -29.67 -4.19
N ARG A 160 -1.78 -30.00 -2.95
CA ARG A 160 -1.32 -31.34 -2.57
C ARG A 160 -2.41 -32.39 -2.75
N LYS A 161 -3.66 -32.09 -2.36
CA LYS A 161 -4.81 -32.98 -2.58
C LYS A 161 -5.02 -33.25 -4.06
N LYS A 162 -5.06 -32.21 -4.88
CA LYS A 162 -5.24 -32.33 -6.33
C LYS A 162 -4.12 -33.15 -6.98
N LEU A 163 -2.86 -32.90 -6.60
CA LEU A 163 -1.72 -33.67 -7.08
C LEU A 163 -1.82 -35.16 -6.70
N LEU A 164 -2.24 -35.47 -5.47
CA LEU A 164 -2.44 -36.86 -5.03
C LEU A 164 -3.58 -37.54 -5.79
N GLU A 165 -4.67 -36.83 -6.09
CA GLU A 165 -5.77 -37.35 -6.92
C GLU A 165 -5.31 -37.64 -8.36
N GLU A 166 -4.57 -36.71 -8.97
CA GLU A 166 -3.98 -36.88 -10.30
C GLU A 166 -3.00 -38.06 -10.33
N GLN A 167 -2.14 -38.21 -9.32
CA GLN A 167 -1.22 -39.34 -9.20
C GLN A 167 -1.98 -40.67 -9.03
N LYS A 168 -3.03 -40.72 -8.20
CA LYS A 168 -3.87 -41.93 -8.05
C LYS A 168 -4.56 -42.31 -9.37
N ALA A 169 -5.08 -41.33 -10.11
CA ALA A 169 -5.70 -41.57 -11.41
C ALA A 169 -4.67 -42.09 -12.44
N ALA A 170 -3.48 -41.49 -12.47
CA ALA A 170 -2.38 -41.93 -13.33
C ALA A 170 -1.94 -43.37 -13.01
N LEU A 171 -1.82 -43.72 -11.72
CA LEU A 171 -1.49 -45.08 -11.29
C LEU A 171 -2.56 -46.09 -11.70
N LYS A 172 -3.84 -45.78 -11.52
CA LYS A 172 -4.94 -46.65 -11.96
C LYS A 172 -4.90 -46.89 -13.47
N ASN A 173 -4.62 -45.86 -14.25
CA ASN A 173 -4.45 -45.99 -15.71
C ASN A 173 -3.22 -46.82 -16.08
N MET A 174 -2.16 -46.78 -15.25
CA MET A 174 -0.95 -47.57 -15.45
C MET A 174 -1.16 -49.05 -15.14
N GLU A 175 -1.91 -49.37 -14.07
CA GLU A 175 -2.29 -50.75 -13.72
C GLU A 175 -3.11 -51.44 -14.82
N ALA A 176 -3.92 -50.67 -15.55
CA ALA A 176 -4.73 -51.20 -16.65
C ALA A 176 -3.90 -51.54 -17.91
N LYS A 177 -2.62 -51.15 -17.97
CA LYS A 177 -1.77 -51.41 -19.15
C LYS A 177 -1.19 -52.84 -19.09
N PRO A 178 -1.24 -53.59 -20.21
CA PRO A 178 -0.60 -54.90 -20.29
C PRO A 178 0.92 -54.78 -20.15
N GLY A 179 1.54 -55.68 -19.36
CA GLY A 179 2.98 -55.72 -19.11
C GLY A 179 3.44 -55.07 -17.80
N VAL A 180 2.53 -54.49 -17.00
CA VAL A 180 2.85 -53.94 -15.67
C VAL A 180 2.64 -55.02 -14.59
N SER A 181 3.68 -55.35 -13.83
CA SER A 181 3.59 -56.32 -12.73
C SER A 181 3.04 -55.70 -11.44
N ALA A 182 2.38 -56.51 -10.61
CA ALA A 182 1.87 -56.07 -9.30
C ALA A 182 2.99 -55.60 -8.36
N GLU A 183 4.17 -56.20 -8.45
CA GLU A 183 5.36 -55.82 -7.69
C GLU A 183 5.86 -54.41 -8.09
N ALA A 184 5.93 -54.11 -9.39
CA ALA A 184 6.33 -52.80 -9.88
C ALA A 184 5.35 -51.69 -9.43
N MET A 185 4.05 -51.97 -9.41
CA MET A 185 3.05 -51.02 -8.92
C MET A 185 3.12 -50.80 -7.41
N THR A 186 3.44 -51.84 -6.64
CA THR A 186 3.64 -51.75 -5.20
C THR A 186 4.85 -50.87 -4.88
N GLU A 187 5.94 -51.04 -5.63
CA GLU A 187 7.15 -50.22 -5.49
C GLU A 187 6.91 -48.75 -5.87
N ILE A 188 6.18 -48.49 -6.95
CA ILE A 188 5.86 -47.12 -7.38
C ILE A 188 4.97 -46.41 -6.34
N ARG A 189 3.96 -47.10 -5.80
CA ARG A 189 3.14 -46.58 -4.69
C ARG A 189 3.99 -46.22 -3.47
N ARG A 190 4.94 -47.09 -3.11
CA ARG A 190 5.88 -46.88 -2.00
C ARG A 190 6.77 -45.66 -2.23
N VAL A 191 7.36 -45.52 -3.42
CA VAL A 191 8.25 -44.38 -3.77
C VAL A 191 7.50 -43.06 -3.78
N LEU A 192 6.26 -43.05 -4.28
CA LEU A 192 5.42 -41.85 -4.30
C LEU A 192 4.76 -41.55 -2.94
N GLY A 193 4.89 -42.45 -1.95
CA GLY A 193 4.28 -42.30 -0.62
C GLY A 193 2.75 -42.37 -0.66
N ILE A 194 2.19 -43.03 -1.66
CA ILE A 194 0.74 -43.22 -1.83
C ILE A 194 0.41 -44.63 -1.32
N GLY A 195 -0.01 -44.70 -0.05
CA GLY A 195 -0.58 -45.91 0.56
C GLY A 195 -1.96 -46.24 0.03
#